data_AF-A0A2P6N5R5-F1
#
_entry.id   AF-A0A2P6N5R5-F1
#
_cell.length_a   1.000
_cell.length_b   1.000
_cell.length_c   1.000
_cell.angle_alpha   90.00
_cell.angle_beta   90.00
_cell.angle_gamma   90.00
#
_symmetry.space_group_name_H-M   'P 1'
#
loop_
_entity.id
_entity.type
_entity.pdbx_description
1 polymer ?
#
loop_
_entity_poly.entity_id
_entity_poly.type
_entity_poly.pdbx_seq_one_letter_code
_entity_poly.pdbx_strand_id
1 'polypeptide(L)'
;MVYFCPSCANLLITDTQEVNLRLVCSTCPYAFKITERIQHKIKMERKKPDDVMGESAWENVDQTTGQARFVLSEDWEKYAVPMLSVDDRAFVWLRSDKHLGAATITNLPNPGEDRVCVRYEHNGSTYHVNPTRIIPVRKLSSTAGETLIFLCDNTREYRRLARSQVNKEDDVVDIGSSYGVCTDILSQHCDRVIGVEISKPLIEHSRAAYPNIPFHHLDIVKNESQSIPLLKGKNKVFIDIGGDRDIQPVVQCIKFVLEKKIKPEMIVVKNRPLTRCAMEETKPLRVAGYDGLIPNAWWEKMSTEYGKEEEKSGDVVIEGWFKKAVEEGFKKHPLRYPQRMTEGGEENN
;
A
#
# COMPACT_ATOMS: atom_id res chain seq x y z
N MET A 1 28.74 10.53 8.11
CA MET A 1 29.82 11.49 8.40
C MET A 1 29.79 12.54 7.30
N VAL A 2 30.05 13.79 7.67
CA VAL A 2 29.92 14.96 6.80
C VAL A 2 31.32 15.57 6.64
N TYR A 3 31.76 15.85 5.42
CA TYR A 3 33.09 16.42 5.13
C TYR A 3 32.94 17.86 4.67
N PHE A 4 33.77 18.75 5.21
CA PHE A 4 33.74 20.17 4.88
C PHE A 4 35.02 20.58 4.14
N CYS A 5 34.89 21.52 3.22
CA CYS A 5 36.01 22.09 2.50
C CYS A 5 36.88 22.91 3.47
N PRO A 6 38.21 22.68 3.53
CA PRO A 6 39.09 23.44 4.41
C PRO A 6 39.22 24.92 4.00
N SER A 7 38.92 25.27 2.74
CA SER A 7 39.08 26.63 2.22
C SER A 7 37.85 27.51 2.40
N CYS A 8 36.64 26.97 2.38
CA CYS A 8 35.40 27.75 2.43
C CYS A 8 34.33 27.20 3.37
N ALA A 9 34.65 26.15 4.14
CA ALA A 9 33.76 25.47 5.09
C ALA A 9 32.44 24.93 4.50
N ASN A 10 32.29 24.92 3.17
CA ASN A 10 31.13 24.33 2.51
C ASN A 10 31.20 22.80 2.47
N LEU A 11 30.03 22.18 2.42
CA LEU A 11 29.88 20.74 2.34
C LEU A 11 30.54 20.19 1.07
N LEU A 12 31.37 19.16 1.22
CA LEU A 12 31.95 18.42 0.10
C LEU A 12 30.96 17.37 -0.41
N ILE A 13 30.83 17.29 -1.73
CA ILE A 13 29.92 16.38 -2.43
C ILE A 13 30.76 15.34 -3.18
N THR A 14 30.26 14.11 -3.29
CA THR A 14 30.92 13.05 -4.07
C THR A 14 30.64 13.22 -5.56
N ASP A 15 31.69 13.36 -6.36
CA ASP A 15 31.61 13.34 -7.82
C ASP A 15 31.96 11.94 -8.37
N THR A 16 31.19 11.50 -9.37
CA THR A 16 31.25 10.17 -9.99
C THR A 16 31.63 10.22 -11.47
N GLN A 17 31.91 11.41 -12.02
CA GLN A 17 32.15 11.57 -13.47
C GLN A 17 33.54 11.10 -13.95
N GLU A 18 34.46 10.78 -13.04
CA GLU A 18 35.77 10.22 -13.38
C GLU A 18 35.99 8.81 -12.82
N VAL A 19 37.00 8.10 -13.37
CA VAL A 19 37.40 6.73 -12.99
C VAL A 19 37.71 6.57 -11.49
N ASN A 20 37.94 7.68 -10.76
CA ASN A 20 38.18 7.68 -9.32
C ASN A 20 37.16 8.57 -8.60
N LEU A 21 36.62 8.07 -7.48
CA LEU A 21 35.74 8.85 -6.60
C LEU A 21 36.50 10.04 -5.98
N ARG A 22 35.93 11.25 -6.10
CA ARG A 22 36.47 12.49 -5.55
C ARG A 22 35.43 13.23 -4.73
N LEU A 23 35.87 13.92 -3.68
CA LEU A 23 35.07 14.89 -2.93
C LEU A 23 35.37 16.28 -3.46
N VAL A 24 34.35 16.96 -4.00
CA VAL A 24 34.48 18.28 -4.61
C VAL A 24 33.64 19.30 -3.84
N CYS A 25 34.14 20.53 -3.76
CA CYS A 25 33.37 21.65 -3.25
C CYS A 25 32.56 22.29 -4.39
N SER A 26 31.31 22.68 -4.13
CA SER A 26 30.46 23.35 -5.12
C SER A 26 30.82 24.83 -5.35
N THR A 27 31.53 25.45 -4.41
CA THR A 27 31.80 26.90 -4.43
C THR A 27 33.27 27.27 -4.63
N CYS A 28 34.20 26.32 -4.53
CA CYS A 28 35.62 26.59 -4.72
C CYS A 28 36.29 25.41 -5.43
N PRO A 29 37.46 25.60 -6.08
CA PRO A 29 38.12 24.56 -6.88
C PRO A 29 38.78 23.45 -6.03
N TYR A 30 38.43 23.33 -4.75
CA TYR A 30 38.96 22.30 -3.88
C TYR A 30 38.40 20.92 -4.27
N ALA A 31 39.30 20.00 -4.62
CA ALA A 31 38.99 18.62 -4.92
C ALA A 31 39.91 17.69 -4.14
N PHE A 32 39.32 16.73 -3.42
CA PHE A 32 40.04 15.71 -2.66
C PHE A 32 39.78 14.33 -3.26
N LYS A 33 40.86 13.62 -3.63
CA LYS A 33 40.76 12.28 -4.23
C LYS A 33 40.69 11.24 -3.13
N ILE A 34 39.65 10.39 -3.15
CA ILE A 34 39.53 9.28 -2.20
C ILE A 34 40.44 8.14 -2.69
N THR A 35 41.58 7.93 -2.02
CA THR A 35 42.51 6.83 -2.31
C THR A 35 42.26 5.59 -1.46
N GLU A 36 41.57 5.74 -0.33
CA GLU A 36 41.34 4.68 0.65
C GLU A 36 39.85 4.48 0.93
N ARG A 37 39.49 3.28 1.39
CA ARG A 37 38.11 2.94 1.71
C ARG A 37 37.69 3.59 3.02
N ILE A 38 36.84 4.62 2.93
CA ILE A 38 36.24 5.28 4.10
C ILE A 38 34.96 4.54 4.49
N GLN A 39 34.87 4.02 5.72
CA GLN A 39 33.64 3.43 6.27
C GLN A 39 33.41 3.94 7.70
N HIS A 40 32.18 4.32 8.02
CA HIS A 40 31.77 4.67 9.38
C HIS A 40 30.57 3.82 9.78
N LYS A 41 30.77 2.90 10.74
CA LYS A 41 29.71 2.06 11.27
C LYS A 41 29.12 2.72 12.51
N ILE A 42 27.85 3.11 12.45
CA ILE A 42 27.10 3.58 13.62
C ILE A 42 26.55 2.33 14.32
N LYS A 43 27.05 2.00 15.52
CA LYS A 43 26.42 0.99 16.38
C LYS A 43 25.19 1.65 17.01
N MET A 44 24.00 1.21 16.62
CA MET A 44 22.77 1.61 17.30
C MET A 44 22.53 0.66 18.48
N GLU A 45 22.37 1.21 19.68
CA GLU A 45 21.97 0.43 20.84
C GLU A 45 20.46 0.20 20.80
N ARG A 46 20.05 -1.06 21.00
CA ARG A 46 18.64 -1.42 21.10
C ARG A 46 18.06 -0.82 22.38
N LYS A 47 16.93 -0.13 22.30
CA LYS A 47 16.15 0.29 23.46
C LYS A 47 15.84 -0.97 24.28
N LYS A 48 16.26 -1.00 25.55
CA LYS A 48 15.88 -2.09 26.46
C LYS A 48 14.36 -2.05 26.64
N PRO A 49 13.66 -3.20 26.68
CA PRO A 49 12.25 -3.22 27.02
C PRO A 49 12.07 -2.67 28.44
N ASP A 50 11.23 -1.65 28.60
CA ASP A 50 10.77 -1.23 29.92
C ASP A 50 9.69 -2.22 30.37
N ASP A 51 9.92 -2.88 31.51
CA ASP A 51 8.91 -3.66 32.24
C ASP A 51 7.90 -2.68 32.85
N VAL A 52 6.83 -2.35 32.12
CA VAL A 52 5.80 -1.44 32.62
C VAL A 52 4.39 -1.93 32.26
N MET A 53 3.67 -2.30 33.33
CA MET A 53 2.22 -2.49 33.55
C MET A 53 1.68 -3.93 33.43
N GLY A 54 1.12 -4.37 34.56
CA GLY A 54 0.73 -5.75 34.87
C GLY A 54 -0.55 -6.27 34.19
N GLU A 55 -0.72 -7.58 34.38
CA GLU A 55 -1.60 -8.50 33.64
C GLU A 55 -3.11 -8.17 33.67
N SER A 56 -3.57 -7.29 34.57
CA SER A 56 -5.01 -7.12 34.84
C SER A 56 -5.76 -6.15 33.93
N ALA A 57 -5.11 -5.50 32.96
CA ALA A 57 -5.79 -4.60 32.01
C ALA A 57 -6.35 -5.29 30.75
N TRP A 58 -6.17 -6.61 30.63
CA TRP A 58 -6.49 -7.39 29.42
C TRP A 58 -7.80 -8.19 29.49
N GLU A 59 -8.48 -8.20 30.65
CA GLU A 59 -9.59 -9.15 30.88
C GLU A 59 -10.91 -8.81 30.16
N ASN A 60 -11.03 -7.68 29.45
CA ASN A 60 -12.26 -7.33 28.71
C ASN A 60 -12.04 -6.97 27.23
N VAL A 61 -10.97 -7.48 26.61
CA VAL A 61 -10.85 -7.44 25.13
C VAL A 61 -11.68 -8.61 24.59
N ASP A 62 -12.89 -8.32 24.10
CA ASP A 62 -13.76 -9.28 23.42
C ASP A 62 -12.95 -10.06 22.36
N GLN A 63 -12.64 -11.32 22.68
CA GLN A 63 -12.05 -12.28 21.75
C GLN A 63 -13.10 -12.66 20.70
N THR A 64 -13.17 -11.92 19.62
CA THR A 64 -13.77 -12.42 18.37
C THR A 64 -12.99 -11.91 17.18
N THR A 65 -11.69 -12.20 17.18
CA THR A 65 -10.80 -12.03 16.03
C THR A 65 -11.30 -12.96 14.92
N GLY A 66 -11.97 -12.40 13.92
CA GLY A 66 -12.13 -13.09 12.64
C GLY A 66 -10.74 -13.49 12.16
N GLN A 67 -10.58 -14.73 11.70
CA GLN A 67 -9.28 -15.23 11.27
C GLN A 67 -8.89 -14.47 9.99
N ALA A 68 -7.99 -13.50 10.10
CA ALA A 68 -7.44 -12.79 8.95
C ALA A 68 -6.33 -13.64 8.33
N ARG A 69 -6.44 -13.95 7.03
CA ARG A 69 -5.42 -14.69 6.29
C ARG A 69 -4.78 -13.80 5.24
N PHE A 70 -3.47 -13.79 5.18
CA PHE A 70 -2.72 -12.94 4.27
C PHE A 70 -2.21 -13.77 3.08
N VAL A 71 -2.21 -13.17 1.89
CA VAL A 71 -1.70 -13.79 0.66
C VAL A 71 -0.97 -12.75 -0.19
N LEU A 72 0.13 -13.14 -0.81
CA LEU A 72 0.77 -12.31 -1.84
C LEU A 72 -0.04 -12.43 -3.14
N SER A 73 -0.35 -11.30 -3.77
CA SER A 73 -1.10 -11.27 -5.04
C SER A 73 -0.52 -12.20 -6.12
N GLU A 74 0.80 -12.26 -6.26
CA GLU A 74 1.48 -13.16 -7.19
C GLU A 74 1.33 -14.65 -6.83
N ASP A 75 1.33 -14.96 -5.53
CA ASP A 75 1.17 -16.34 -5.06
C ASP A 75 -0.27 -16.82 -5.26
N TRP A 76 -1.26 -15.96 -5.03
CA TRP A 76 -2.66 -16.29 -5.32
C TRP A 76 -2.83 -16.77 -6.76
N GLU A 77 -2.24 -16.07 -7.72
CA GLU A 77 -2.35 -16.41 -9.13
C GLU A 77 -1.63 -17.72 -9.47
N LYS A 78 -0.49 -17.96 -8.83
CA LYS A 78 0.30 -19.15 -9.10
C LYS A 78 -0.30 -20.41 -8.49
N TYR A 79 -0.76 -20.32 -7.25
CA TYR A 79 -1.19 -21.47 -6.45
C TYR A 79 -2.70 -21.72 -6.53
N ALA A 80 -3.53 -20.70 -6.82
CA ALA A 80 -4.98 -20.90 -6.94
C ALA A 80 -5.45 -21.24 -8.37
N VAL A 81 -4.71 -20.86 -9.44
CA VAL A 81 -5.08 -21.26 -10.82
C VAL A 81 -5.15 -22.77 -11.01
N PRO A 82 -4.19 -23.58 -10.50
CA PRO A 82 -4.28 -25.05 -10.58
C PRO A 82 -5.50 -25.65 -9.84
N MET A 83 -6.16 -24.88 -8.97
CA MET A 83 -7.30 -25.34 -8.17
C MET A 83 -8.66 -24.94 -8.77
N LEU A 84 -8.69 -24.37 -9.99
CA LEU A 84 -9.93 -23.98 -10.65
C LEU A 84 -10.73 -25.23 -11.08
N SER A 85 -12.03 -25.19 -10.83
CA SER A 85 -13.02 -26.18 -11.26
C SER A 85 -13.97 -25.62 -12.32
N VAL A 86 -14.66 -26.49 -13.03
CA VAL A 86 -15.80 -26.09 -13.88
C VAL A 86 -16.83 -25.36 -13.02
N ASP A 87 -17.47 -24.35 -13.61
CA ASP A 87 -18.41 -23.41 -12.98
C ASP A 87 -17.78 -22.40 -12.01
N ASP A 88 -16.45 -22.44 -11.81
CA ASP A 88 -15.78 -21.40 -11.06
C ASP A 88 -15.82 -20.06 -11.80
N ARG A 89 -16.05 -19.00 -11.05
CA ARG A 89 -15.85 -17.64 -11.55
C ARG A 89 -14.35 -17.35 -11.66
N ALA A 90 -13.95 -16.73 -12.76
CA ALA A 90 -12.60 -16.28 -13.02
C ALA A 90 -12.60 -14.93 -13.73
N PHE A 91 -11.45 -14.27 -13.74
CA PHE A 91 -11.27 -13.05 -14.50
C PHE A 91 -10.16 -13.23 -15.54
N VAL A 92 -10.49 -13.04 -16.81
CA VAL A 92 -9.54 -13.10 -17.91
C VAL A 92 -8.90 -11.73 -18.11
N TRP A 93 -7.58 -11.66 -17.99
CA TRP A 93 -6.83 -10.46 -18.27
C TRP A 93 -6.81 -10.13 -19.78
N LEU A 94 -7.67 -9.21 -20.19
CA LEU A 94 -7.75 -8.65 -21.54
C LEU A 94 -6.81 -7.45 -21.71
N ARG A 95 -6.11 -7.35 -22.84
CA ARG A 95 -5.15 -6.25 -23.08
C ARG A 95 -5.85 -4.92 -23.36
N SER A 96 -6.91 -4.96 -24.16
CA SER A 96 -7.67 -3.77 -24.58
C SER A 96 -8.85 -3.53 -23.65
N ASP A 97 -9.78 -4.49 -23.56
CA ASP A 97 -11.04 -4.33 -22.81
C ASP A 97 -10.91 -4.82 -21.37
N LYS A 98 -10.07 -4.13 -20.59
CA LYS A 98 -9.68 -4.54 -19.24
C LYS A 98 -10.84 -4.69 -18.25
N HIS A 99 -12.03 -4.16 -18.53
CA HIS A 99 -13.21 -4.26 -17.66
C HIS A 99 -14.14 -5.43 -18.03
N LEU A 100 -13.98 -6.04 -19.21
CA LEU A 100 -14.86 -7.10 -19.72
C LEU A 100 -14.36 -8.52 -19.42
N GLY A 101 -13.34 -8.64 -18.58
CA GLY A 101 -12.65 -9.90 -18.31
C GLY A 101 -13.43 -10.91 -17.47
N ALA A 102 -14.54 -10.53 -16.83
CA ALA A 102 -15.30 -11.42 -15.98
C ALA A 102 -15.87 -12.62 -16.77
N ALA A 103 -15.62 -13.83 -16.28
CA ALA A 103 -15.96 -15.07 -16.98
C ALA A 103 -16.21 -16.24 -16.00
N THR A 104 -16.84 -17.29 -16.50
CA THR A 104 -17.01 -18.57 -15.81
C THR A 104 -16.23 -19.65 -16.54
N ILE A 105 -15.55 -20.54 -15.80
CA ILE A 105 -14.86 -21.69 -16.37
C ILE A 105 -15.89 -22.70 -16.87
N THR A 106 -15.88 -23.04 -18.16
CA THR A 106 -16.81 -24.01 -18.75
C THR A 106 -16.17 -25.36 -19.00
N ASN A 107 -14.87 -25.39 -19.28
CA ASN A 107 -14.15 -26.65 -19.44
C ASN A 107 -12.67 -26.48 -19.06
N LEU A 108 -12.13 -27.48 -18.37
CA LEU A 108 -10.71 -27.57 -18.07
C LEU A 108 -9.98 -28.27 -19.24
N PRO A 109 -8.69 -27.96 -19.46
CA PRO A 109 -7.93 -28.58 -20.54
C PRO A 109 -7.88 -30.11 -20.39
N ASN A 110 -8.09 -30.82 -21.50
CA ASN A 110 -7.82 -32.26 -21.56
C ASN A 110 -6.31 -32.53 -21.47
N PRO A 111 -5.87 -33.75 -21.12
CA PRO A 111 -4.45 -34.13 -21.19
C PRO A 111 -3.87 -33.88 -22.59
N GLY A 112 -2.93 -32.93 -22.70
CA GLY A 112 -2.31 -32.50 -23.97
C GLY A 112 -2.84 -31.17 -24.53
N GLU A 113 -3.86 -30.58 -23.93
CA GLU A 113 -4.30 -29.21 -24.20
C GLU A 113 -3.79 -28.24 -23.12
N ASP A 114 -3.41 -27.03 -23.53
CA ASP A 114 -2.87 -26.01 -22.61
C ASP A 114 -3.86 -24.89 -22.32
N ARG A 115 -5.11 -24.96 -22.81
CA ARG A 115 -6.08 -23.85 -22.74
C ARG A 115 -7.33 -24.21 -21.98
N VAL A 116 -7.79 -23.26 -21.17
CA VAL A 116 -9.04 -23.36 -20.41
C VAL A 116 -10.15 -22.71 -21.22
N CYS A 117 -11.30 -23.36 -21.34
CA CYS A 117 -12.47 -22.78 -21.98
C CYS A 117 -13.28 -21.99 -20.95
N VAL A 118 -13.60 -20.74 -21.29
CA VAL A 118 -14.36 -19.83 -20.42
C VAL A 118 -15.56 -19.27 -21.17
N ARG A 119 -16.59 -18.86 -20.43
CA ARG A 119 -17.75 -18.09 -20.91
C ARG A 119 -17.72 -16.69 -20.31
N TYR A 120 -17.69 -15.65 -21.13
CA TYR A 120 -17.68 -14.27 -20.67
C TYR A 120 -19.05 -13.82 -20.16
N GLU A 121 -19.07 -13.12 -19.02
CA GLU A 121 -20.32 -12.66 -18.37
C GLU A 121 -21.03 -11.57 -19.19
N HIS A 122 -20.29 -10.72 -19.90
CA HIS A 122 -20.86 -9.54 -20.56
C HIS A 122 -21.65 -9.86 -21.85
N ASN A 123 -21.31 -10.95 -22.55
CA ASN A 123 -21.95 -11.30 -23.84
C ASN A 123 -22.25 -12.80 -24.01
N GLY A 124 -21.91 -13.64 -23.02
CA GLY A 124 -22.12 -15.09 -23.08
C GLY A 124 -21.22 -15.84 -24.08
N SER A 125 -20.30 -15.16 -24.76
CA SER A 125 -19.38 -15.80 -25.71
C SER A 125 -18.39 -16.72 -25.01
N THR A 126 -17.97 -17.78 -25.68
CA THR A 126 -16.99 -18.74 -25.16
C THR A 126 -15.65 -18.63 -25.87
N TYR A 127 -14.56 -18.86 -25.15
CA TYR A 127 -13.21 -18.78 -25.73
C TYR A 127 -12.21 -19.68 -25.00
N HIS A 128 -11.22 -20.18 -25.73
CA HIS A 128 -10.09 -20.94 -25.18
C HIS A 128 -8.94 -20.00 -24.81
N VAL A 129 -8.73 -19.83 -23.51
CA VAL A 129 -7.82 -18.85 -22.92
C VAL A 129 -6.58 -19.56 -22.37
N ASN A 130 -5.41 -18.92 -22.51
CA ASN A 130 -4.19 -19.37 -21.86
C ASN A 130 -4.31 -19.20 -20.33
N PRO A 131 -4.04 -20.23 -19.51
CA PRO A 131 -4.14 -20.19 -18.04
C PRO A 131 -3.41 -19.00 -17.40
N THR A 132 -2.28 -18.58 -17.97
CA THR A 132 -1.50 -17.41 -17.49
C THR A 132 -2.25 -16.08 -17.57
N ARG A 133 -3.36 -16.03 -18.32
CA ARG A 133 -4.24 -14.86 -18.41
C ARG A 133 -5.46 -14.97 -17.48
N ILE A 134 -5.62 -16.08 -16.77
CA ILE A 134 -6.74 -16.33 -15.89
C ILE A 134 -6.33 -15.94 -14.47
N ILE A 135 -7.12 -15.07 -13.88
CA ILE A 135 -6.99 -14.68 -12.47
C ILE A 135 -8.13 -15.39 -11.73
N PRO A 136 -7.81 -16.27 -10.76
CA PRO A 136 -8.82 -16.90 -9.93
C PRO A 136 -9.57 -15.85 -9.13
N VAL A 137 -10.90 -15.89 -9.19
CA VAL A 137 -11.73 -15.08 -8.29
C VAL A 137 -11.89 -15.86 -6.99
N ARG A 138 -11.66 -15.21 -5.85
CA ARG A 138 -11.87 -15.84 -4.55
C ARG A 138 -13.31 -16.35 -4.44
N LYS A 139 -13.47 -17.65 -4.14
CA LYS A 139 -14.76 -18.23 -3.75
C LYS A 139 -15.15 -17.67 -2.39
N LEU A 140 -16.37 -17.16 -2.27
CA LEU A 140 -16.93 -16.82 -0.97
C LEU A 140 -16.95 -18.09 -0.12
N SER A 141 -16.22 -18.08 0.99
CA SER A 141 -16.26 -19.21 1.93
C SER A 141 -17.64 -19.28 2.59
N SER A 142 -18.19 -20.49 2.70
CA SER A 142 -19.39 -20.76 3.50
C SER A 142 -19.15 -20.60 5.01
N THR A 143 -17.89 -20.56 5.46
CA THR A 143 -17.55 -20.22 6.85
C THR A 143 -17.56 -18.71 7.05
N ALA A 144 -18.64 -18.21 7.63
CA ALA A 144 -18.77 -16.82 8.04
C ALA A 144 -17.61 -16.42 8.97
N GLY A 145 -16.83 -15.39 8.59
CA GLY A 145 -15.88 -14.72 9.49
C GLY A 145 -14.40 -14.75 9.10
N GLU A 146 -14.01 -15.35 7.97
CA GLU A 146 -12.63 -15.32 7.49
C GLU A 146 -12.39 -14.17 6.48
N THR A 147 -11.48 -13.25 6.82
CA THR A 147 -11.07 -12.13 5.95
C THR A 147 -9.80 -12.53 5.19
N LEU A 148 -9.83 -12.54 3.86
CA LEU A 148 -8.62 -12.74 3.04
C LEU A 148 -8.00 -11.40 2.66
N ILE A 149 -6.70 -11.24 2.90
CA ILE A 149 -5.96 -10.00 2.71
C ILE A 149 -4.90 -10.18 1.65
N PHE A 150 -5.07 -9.51 0.51
CA PHE A 150 -4.10 -9.49 -0.57
C PHE A 150 -3.06 -8.40 -0.36
N LEU A 151 -1.78 -8.76 -0.41
CA LEU A 151 -0.67 -7.82 -0.43
C LEU A 151 -0.13 -7.67 -1.86
N CYS A 152 0.06 -6.42 -2.28
CA CYS A 152 0.70 -6.09 -3.55
C CYS A 152 1.64 -4.89 -3.41
N ASP A 153 2.68 -4.85 -4.24
CA ASP A 153 3.75 -3.85 -4.13
C ASP A 153 3.67 -2.74 -5.19
N ASN A 154 2.68 -2.82 -6.09
CA ASN A 154 2.56 -1.92 -7.23
C ASN A 154 1.11 -1.67 -7.67
N THR A 155 0.90 -0.55 -8.35
CA THR A 155 -0.42 -0.09 -8.80
C THR A 155 -1.06 -1.01 -9.85
N ARG A 156 -0.25 -1.73 -10.64
CA ARG A 156 -0.77 -2.62 -11.68
C ARG A 156 -1.48 -3.80 -11.03
N GLU A 157 -0.85 -4.47 -10.06
CA GLU A 157 -1.44 -5.59 -9.34
C GLU A 157 -2.64 -5.14 -8.49
N TYR A 158 -2.54 -4.00 -7.80
CA TYR A 158 -3.65 -3.41 -7.05
C TYR A 158 -4.91 -3.22 -7.92
N ARG A 159 -4.75 -2.56 -9.07
CA ARG A 159 -5.83 -2.30 -10.02
C ARG A 159 -6.30 -3.57 -10.75
N ARG A 160 -5.46 -4.59 -10.82
CA ARG A 160 -5.80 -5.90 -11.39
C ARG A 160 -6.67 -6.71 -10.41
N LEU A 161 -6.40 -6.62 -9.11
CA LEU A 161 -7.28 -7.16 -8.07
C LEU A 161 -8.62 -6.41 -8.02
N ALA A 162 -8.62 -5.08 -8.18
CA ALA A 162 -9.84 -4.29 -8.28
C ALA A 162 -10.77 -4.75 -9.42
N ARG A 163 -10.21 -5.21 -10.55
CA ARG A 163 -10.98 -5.73 -11.69
C ARG A 163 -11.47 -7.16 -11.49
N SER A 164 -10.63 -8.00 -10.89
CA SER A 164 -10.85 -9.44 -10.84
C SER A 164 -11.61 -9.91 -9.62
N GLN A 165 -11.45 -9.22 -8.48
CA GLN A 165 -12.01 -9.67 -7.21
C GLN A 165 -13.29 -8.93 -6.83
N VAL A 166 -13.87 -8.10 -7.71
CA VAL A 166 -15.12 -7.35 -7.46
C VAL A 166 -16.24 -7.83 -8.38
N ASN A 167 -17.48 -7.79 -7.89
CA ASN A 167 -18.72 -8.16 -8.56
C ASN A 167 -19.83 -7.13 -8.27
N LYS A 168 -20.97 -7.31 -8.93
CA LYS A 168 -22.09 -6.37 -8.84
C LYS A 168 -22.72 -6.33 -7.44
N GLU A 169 -22.64 -7.45 -6.72
CA GLU A 169 -23.22 -7.65 -5.40
C GLU A 169 -22.33 -7.15 -4.26
N ASP A 170 -21.16 -6.60 -4.55
CA ASP A 170 -20.25 -6.09 -3.54
C ASP A 170 -20.67 -4.71 -3.01
N ASP A 171 -20.16 -4.37 -1.84
CA ASP A 171 -20.17 -3.01 -1.31
C ASP A 171 -18.75 -2.64 -0.88
N VAL A 172 -18.15 -1.71 -1.62
CA VAL A 172 -16.71 -1.51 -1.68
C VAL A 172 -16.32 -0.15 -1.14
N VAL A 173 -15.18 -0.09 -0.44
CA VAL A 173 -14.53 1.15 -0.04
C VAL A 173 -13.06 1.17 -0.49
N ASP A 174 -12.64 2.28 -1.09
CA ASP A 174 -11.26 2.56 -1.50
C ASP A 174 -10.64 3.62 -0.57
N ILE A 175 -9.84 3.17 0.37
CA ILE A 175 -9.16 3.98 1.39
C ILE A 175 -7.81 4.44 0.84
N GLY A 176 -7.59 5.76 0.81
CA GLY A 176 -6.46 6.36 0.10
C GLY A 176 -6.73 6.49 -1.39
N SER A 177 -7.94 6.92 -1.75
CA SER A 177 -8.41 6.93 -3.15
C SER A 177 -7.61 7.84 -4.07
N SER A 178 -6.80 8.77 -3.54
CA SER A 178 -5.97 9.68 -4.33
C SER A 178 -6.79 10.42 -5.39
N TYR A 179 -6.39 10.37 -6.66
CA TYR A 179 -7.13 10.93 -7.81
C TYR A 179 -8.35 10.12 -8.26
N GLY A 180 -8.85 9.17 -7.45
CA GLY A 180 -10.06 8.40 -7.72
C GLY A 180 -9.96 7.35 -8.83
N VAL A 181 -8.81 7.17 -9.47
CA VAL A 181 -8.64 6.25 -10.61
C VAL A 181 -8.93 4.79 -10.26
N CYS A 182 -8.54 4.34 -9.05
CA CYS A 182 -8.87 2.99 -8.63
C CYS A 182 -10.35 2.87 -8.26
N THR A 183 -10.91 3.88 -7.60
CA THR A 183 -12.33 3.96 -7.28
C THR A 183 -13.21 3.91 -8.53
N ASP A 184 -12.81 4.59 -9.61
CA ASP A 184 -13.47 4.50 -10.92
C ASP A 184 -13.42 3.09 -11.50
N ILE A 185 -12.26 2.42 -11.42
CA ILE A 185 -12.14 1.01 -11.84
C ILE A 185 -13.10 0.13 -11.05
N LEU A 186 -13.17 0.30 -9.73
CA LEU A 186 -14.10 -0.44 -8.87
C LEU A 186 -15.56 -0.18 -9.27
N SER A 187 -15.92 1.06 -9.61
CA SER A 187 -17.27 1.45 -10.05
C SER A 187 -17.70 0.79 -11.37
N GLN A 188 -16.75 0.35 -12.20
CA GLN A 188 -17.05 -0.38 -13.44
C GLN A 188 -17.48 -1.84 -13.16
N HIS A 189 -17.25 -2.34 -11.93
CA HIS A 189 -17.51 -3.73 -11.54
C HIS A 189 -18.59 -3.87 -10.46
N CYS A 190 -18.92 -2.80 -9.73
CA CYS A 190 -19.96 -2.77 -8.70
C CYS A 190 -20.65 -1.40 -8.63
N ASP A 191 -21.93 -1.40 -8.26
CA ASP A 191 -22.73 -0.16 -8.16
C ASP A 191 -22.50 0.59 -6.83
N ARG A 192 -21.98 -0.11 -5.82
CA ARG A 192 -21.79 0.42 -4.46
C ARG A 192 -20.30 0.53 -4.16
N VAL A 193 -19.74 1.68 -4.51
CA VAL A 193 -18.35 2.03 -4.22
C VAL A 193 -18.28 3.42 -3.62
N ILE A 194 -17.42 3.60 -2.63
CA ILE A 194 -17.05 4.91 -2.10
C ILE A 194 -15.52 5.08 -2.07
N GLY A 195 -15.05 6.29 -2.28
CA GLY A 195 -13.63 6.66 -2.10
C GLY A 195 -13.43 7.46 -0.82
N VAL A 196 -12.34 7.21 -0.10
CA VAL A 196 -11.95 7.95 1.11
C VAL A 196 -10.53 8.47 0.96
N GLU A 197 -10.33 9.76 1.24
CA GLU A 197 -9.05 10.43 1.10
C GLU A 197 -8.90 11.57 2.11
N ILE A 198 -7.67 11.78 2.61
CA ILE A 198 -7.33 12.81 3.62
C ILE A 198 -6.95 14.14 2.99
N SER A 199 -6.57 14.15 1.71
CA SER A 199 -6.20 15.34 0.97
C SER A 199 -7.42 15.99 0.35
N LYS A 200 -7.85 17.13 0.91
CA LYS A 200 -8.96 17.92 0.37
C LYS A 200 -8.83 18.25 -1.13
N PRO A 201 -7.67 18.69 -1.66
CA PRO A 201 -7.51 18.92 -3.11
C PRO A 201 -7.75 17.66 -3.96
N LEU A 202 -7.37 16.48 -3.48
CA LEU A 202 -7.57 15.22 -4.21
C LEU A 202 -9.04 14.78 -4.19
N ILE A 203 -9.73 15.02 -3.07
CA ILE A 203 -11.19 14.82 -2.99
C ILE A 203 -11.94 15.73 -3.94
N GLU A 204 -11.59 17.03 -3.99
CA GLU A 204 -12.22 17.99 -4.90
C GLU A 204 -12.01 17.60 -6.36
N HIS A 205 -10.78 17.19 -6.71
CA HIS A 205 -10.49 16.65 -8.03
C HIS A 205 -11.32 15.40 -8.34
N SER A 206 -11.36 14.42 -7.43
CA SER A 206 -12.05 13.16 -7.65
C SER A 206 -13.56 13.34 -7.80
N ARG A 207 -14.18 14.23 -7.01
CA ARG A 207 -15.61 14.58 -7.15
C ARG A 207 -15.92 15.26 -8.48
N ALA A 208 -15.01 16.09 -8.99
CA ALA A 208 -15.16 16.72 -10.29
C ALA A 208 -14.98 15.72 -11.45
N ALA A 209 -14.00 14.82 -11.34
CA ALA A 209 -13.68 13.83 -12.36
C ALA A 209 -14.70 12.69 -12.45
N TYR A 210 -15.23 12.24 -11.30
CA TYR A 210 -16.18 11.12 -11.22
C TYR A 210 -17.42 11.52 -10.40
N PRO A 211 -18.32 12.36 -10.94
CA PRO A 211 -19.43 12.93 -10.20
C PRO A 211 -20.47 11.91 -9.70
N ASN A 212 -20.46 10.69 -10.27
CA ASN A 212 -21.37 9.61 -9.88
C ASN A 212 -20.83 8.76 -8.73
N ILE A 213 -19.58 8.98 -8.29
CA ILE A 213 -18.94 8.21 -7.21
C ILE A 213 -18.89 9.06 -5.93
N PRO A 214 -19.42 8.57 -4.80
CA PRO A 214 -19.28 9.24 -3.51
C PRO A 214 -17.82 9.23 -3.03
N PHE A 215 -17.24 10.42 -2.83
CA PHE A 215 -15.93 10.59 -2.20
C PHE A 215 -16.06 11.31 -0.86
N HIS A 216 -15.36 10.81 0.17
CA HIS A 216 -15.40 11.31 1.54
C HIS A 216 -14.03 11.81 1.99
N HIS A 217 -13.96 13.07 2.43
CA HIS A 217 -12.76 13.64 3.03
C HIS A 217 -12.69 13.24 4.50
N LEU A 218 -11.87 12.23 4.82
CA LEU A 218 -11.84 11.61 6.15
C LEU A 218 -10.51 10.90 6.42
N ASP A 219 -9.94 11.10 7.61
CA ASP A 219 -8.89 10.22 8.14
C ASP A 219 -9.55 9.08 8.91
N ILE A 220 -9.57 7.90 8.29
CA ILE A 220 -10.31 6.76 8.81
C ILE A 220 -9.86 6.32 10.20
N VAL A 221 -8.55 6.40 10.50
CA VAL A 221 -7.98 5.95 11.78
C VAL A 221 -8.21 7.01 12.85
N LYS A 222 -8.06 8.30 12.51
CA LYS A 222 -8.21 9.39 13.50
C LYS A 222 -9.66 9.78 13.78
N ASN A 223 -10.60 9.46 12.89
CA ASN A 223 -11.99 9.90 13.00
C ASN A 223 -12.98 8.73 13.17
N GLU A 224 -12.70 7.82 14.11
CA GLU A 224 -13.45 6.56 14.28
C GLU A 224 -14.99 6.70 14.27
N SER A 225 -15.52 7.72 14.95
CA SER A 225 -16.97 7.95 15.06
C SER A 225 -17.66 8.19 13.72
N GLN A 226 -16.93 8.75 12.74
CA GLN A 226 -17.41 8.95 11.37
C GLN A 226 -17.04 7.77 10.47
N SER A 227 -15.87 7.15 10.70
CA SER A 227 -15.37 6.02 9.91
C SER A 227 -16.20 4.76 10.10
N ILE A 228 -16.57 4.40 11.34
CA ILE A 228 -17.27 3.15 11.63
C ILE A 228 -18.62 3.08 10.88
N PRO A 229 -19.52 4.09 10.94
CA PRO A 229 -20.76 4.06 10.18
C PRO A 229 -20.54 4.01 8.67
N LEU A 230 -19.50 4.67 8.16
CA LEU A 230 -19.19 4.73 6.74
C LEU A 230 -18.72 3.37 6.19
N LEU A 231 -17.93 2.64 6.98
CA LEU A 231 -17.35 1.35 6.61
C LEU A 231 -18.25 0.16 6.98
N LYS A 232 -19.24 0.36 7.86
CA LYS A 232 -20.14 -0.71 8.30
C LYS A 232 -20.88 -1.33 7.10
N GLY A 233 -20.78 -2.65 6.98
CA GLY A 233 -21.44 -3.40 5.91
C GLY A 233 -20.64 -3.50 4.61
N LYS A 234 -19.51 -2.80 4.48
CA LYS A 234 -18.59 -2.99 3.35
C LYS A 234 -18.01 -4.40 3.40
N ASN A 235 -18.17 -5.17 2.32
CA ASN A 235 -17.62 -6.52 2.25
C ASN A 235 -16.21 -6.52 1.65
N LYS A 236 -15.84 -5.52 0.83
CA LYS A 236 -14.51 -5.40 0.23
C LYS A 236 -13.86 -4.07 0.53
N VAL A 237 -12.60 -4.13 0.93
CA VAL A 237 -11.83 -2.95 1.34
C VAL A 237 -10.54 -2.89 0.52
N PHE A 238 -10.28 -1.74 -0.07
CA PHE A 238 -9.08 -1.44 -0.83
C PHE A 238 -8.28 -0.39 -0.05
N ILE A 239 -6.99 -0.62 0.17
CA ILE A 239 -6.10 0.23 0.98
C ILE A 239 -4.85 0.57 0.16
N ASP A 240 -4.72 1.83 -0.25
CA ASP A 240 -3.51 2.40 -0.87
C ASP A 240 -3.13 3.70 -0.15
N ILE A 241 -2.79 3.57 1.14
CA ILE A 241 -2.35 4.70 1.97
C ILE A 241 -0.83 4.68 2.17
N GLY A 242 -0.23 5.87 2.29
CA GLY A 242 1.19 6.02 2.61
C GLY A 242 2.10 5.64 1.45
N GLY A 243 2.30 6.57 0.52
CA GLY A 243 3.06 6.34 -0.71
C GLY A 243 4.38 5.59 -0.48
N ASP A 244 4.54 4.43 -1.12
CA ASP A 244 5.72 3.56 -1.28
C ASP A 244 6.69 3.30 -0.10
N ARG A 245 6.57 3.92 1.07
CA ARG A 245 7.67 3.99 2.06
C ARG A 245 7.32 3.65 3.50
N ASP A 246 6.09 3.88 3.97
CA ASP A 246 5.75 3.66 5.39
C ASP A 246 4.83 2.45 5.58
N ILE A 247 5.17 1.59 6.56
CA ILE A 247 4.41 0.40 6.94
C ILE A 247 3.37 0.76 8.00
N GLN A 248 3.69 1.71 8.88
CA GLN A 248 2.92 1.95 10.09
C GLN A 248 1.48 2.41 9.81
N PRO A 249 1.23 3.43 8.96
CA PRO A 249 -0.14 3.86 8.66
C PRO A 249 -0.98 2.74 8.05
N VAL A 250 -0.36 1.90 7.20
CA VAL A 250 -1.03 0.77 6.53
C VAL A 250 -1.43 -0.30 7.55
N VAL A 251 -0.53 -0.69 8.44
CA VAL A 251 -0.84 -1.68 9.49
C VAL A 251 -1.92 -1.17 10.43
N GLN A 252 -1.84 0.10 10.85
CA GLN A 252 -2.88 0.74 11.67
C GLN A 252 -4.25 0.73 10.97
N CYS A 253 -4.30 1.03 9.67
CA CYS A 253 -5.53 0.97 8.88
C CYS A 253 -6.09 -0.45 8.78
N ILE A 254 -5.26 -1.44 8.47
CA ILE A 254 -5.70 -2.85 8.40
C ILE A 254 -6.27 -3.28 9.75
N LYS A 255 -5.56 -2.97 10.84
CA LYS A 255 -6.00 -3.27 12.21
C LYS A 255 -7.33 -2.59 12.54
N PHE A 256 -7.47 -1.30 12.23
CA PHE A 256 -8.72 -0.56 12.38
C PHE A 256 -9.89 -1.24 11.65
N VAL A 257 -9.69 -1.67 10.41
CA VAL A 257 -10.71 -2.37 9.61
C VAL A 257 -11.07 -3.73 10.21
N LEU A 258 -10.08 -4.49 10.70
CA LEU A 258 -10.31 -5.82 11.28
C LEU A 258 -11.01 -5.76 12.65
N GLU A 259 -10.65 -4.81 13.51
CA GLU A 259 -11.09 -4.78 14.91
C GLU A 259 -12.46 -4.09 15.10
N LYS A 260 -12.81 -3.10 14.27
CA LYS A 260 -14.00 -2.25 14.48
C LYS A 260 -15.31 -2.84 13.95
N LYS A 261 -15.45 -4.18 13.99
CA LYS A 261 -16.65 -4.93 13.57
C LYS A 261 -17.09 -4.67 12.12
N ILE A 262 -16.19 -4.21 11.24
CA ILE A 262 -16.47 -4.05 9.80
C ILE A 262 -16.53 -5.44 9.13
N LYS A 263 -15.63 -6.35 9.52
CA LYS A 263 -15.58 -7.76 9.08
C LYS A 263 -15.73 -7.93 7.56
N PRO A 264 -14.89 -7.27 6.74
CA PRO A 264 -14.94 -7.46 5.31
C PRO A 264 -14.54 -8.90 4.97
N GLU A 265 -15.09 -9.42 3.88
CA GLU A 265 -14.66 -10.72 3.37
C GLU A 265 -13.25 -10.62 2.79
N MET A 266 -12.89 -9.47 2.23
CA MET A 266 -11.61 -9.27 1.54
C MET A 266 -11.05 -7.88 1.78
N ILE A 267 -9.73 -7.81 1.95
CA ILE A 267 -8.96 -6.57 1.94
C ILE A 267 -7.87 -6.66 0.88
N VAL A 268 -7.65 -5.62 0.09
CA VAL A 268 -6.54 -5.51 -0.84
C VAL A 268 -5.66 -4.35 -0.40
N VAL A 269 -4.39 -4.61 -0.15
CA VAL A 269 -3.43 -3.65 0.38
C VAL A 269 -2.31 -3.46 -0.62
N LYS A 270 -2.10 -2.20 -1.03
CA LYS A 270 -0.92 -1.79 -1.77
C LYS A 270 0.08 -1.14 -0.82
N ASN A 271 1.18 -1.85 -0.55
CA ASN A 271 2.31 -1.29 0.17
C ASN A 271 3.58 -2.08 -0.14
N ARG A 272 4.55 -1.45 -0.80
CA ARG A 272 5.78 -2.11 -1.23
C ARG A 272 6.61 -2.63 -0.05
N PRO A 273 6.89 -1.85 1.02
CA PRO A 273 7.66 -2.35 2.15
C PRO A 273 7.02 -3.53 2.87
N LEU A 274 5.73 -3.47 3.18
CA LEU A 274 4.97 -4.54 3.84
C LEU A 274 4.94 -5.80 2.97
N THR A 275 4.68 -5.66 1.67
CA THR A 275 4.66 -6.78 0.72
C THR A 275 6.04 -7.44 0.63
N ARG A 276 7.13 -6.65 0.58
CA ARG A 276 8.49 -7.20 0.60
C ARG A 276 8.81 -7.95 1.88
N CYS A 277 8.36 -7.44 3.03
CA CYS A 277 8.53 -8.14 4.31
C CYS A 277 7.82 -9.50 4.29
N ALA A 278 6.59 -9.56 3.78
CA ALA A 278 5.86 -10.81 3.60
C ALA A 278 6.53 -11.77 2.59
N MET A 279 7.12 -11.24 1.51
CA MET A 279 7.88 -12.04 0.55
C MET A 279 9.11 -12.70 1.21
N GLU A 280 9.87 -11.96 2.02
CA GLU A 280 11.02 -12.55 2.73
C GLU A 280 10.60 -13.65 3.70
N GLU A 281 9.47 -13.48 4.40
CA GLU A 281 8.93 -14.49 5.31
C GLU A 281 8.50 -15.77 4.59
N THR A 282 7.92 -15.65 3.39
CA THR A 282 7.36 -16.77 2.63
C THR A 282 8.37 -17.48 1.72
N LYS A 283 9.49 -16.84 1.36
CA LYS A 283 10.59 -17.45 0.59
C LYS A 283 11.01 -18.85 1.06
N PRO A 284 11.29 -19.10 2.35
CA PRO A 284 11.67 -20.44 2.82
C PRO A 284 10.51 -21.45 2.70
N LEU A 285 9.26 -20.99 2.77
CA LEU A 285 8.08 -21.84 2.72
C LEU A 285 7.80 -22.34 1.30
N ARG A 286 8.07 -21.53 0.27
CA ARG A 286 7.81 -21.85 -1.15
C ARG A 286 8.50 -23.11 -1.67
N VAL A 287 9.46 -23.67 -0.93
CA VAL A 287 10.16 -24.92 -1.26
C VAL A 287 9.47 -26.14 -0.62
N ALA A 288 8.59 -25.94 0.35
CA ALA A 288 7.96 -26.99 1.17
C ALA A 288 6.44 -26.82 1.21
N GLY A 289 5.69 -27.49 0.32
CA GLY A 289 4.23 -27.66 0.44
C GLY A 289 3.42 -26.37 0.65
N TYR A 290 3.94 -25.23 0.20
CA TYR A 290 3.35 -23.91 0.41
C TYR A 290 1.97 -23.80 -0.23
N ASP A 291 0.98 -23.42 0.56
CA ASP A 291 -0.42 -23.27 0.17
C ASP A 291 -0.75 -21.86 -0.38
N GLY A 292 0.25 -20.98 -0.46
CA GLY A 292 0.07 -19.60 -0.92
C GLY A 292 -0.24 -18.60 0.20
N LEU A 293 -0.40 -19.04 1.46
CA LEU A 293 -0.77 -18.17 2.57
C LEU A 293 0.43 -17.73 3.39
N ILE A 294 0.43 -16.48 3.84
CA ILE A 294 1.42 -15.96 4.78
C ILE A 294 1.04 -16.44 6.20
N PRO A 295 1.98 -16.97 7.00
CA PRO A 295 1.69 -17.46 8.35
C PRO A 295 1.08 -16.37 9.27
N ASN A 296 0.09 -16.73 10.08
CA ASN A 296 -0.56 -15.78 11.00
C ASN A 296 0.42 -15.12 12.00
N ALA A 297 1.45 -15.85 12.44
CA ALA A 297 2.49 -15.33 13.32
C ALA A 297 3.23 -14.11 12.73
N TRP A 298 3.33 -14.03 11.39
CA TRP A 298 3.89 -12.86 10.72
C TRP A 298 3.01 -11.62 10.92
N TRP A 299 1.69 -11.77 10.81
CA TRP A 299 0.76 -10.67 11.02
C TRP A 299 0.72 -10.22 12.48
N GLU A 300 0.77 -11.15 13.44
CA GLU A 300 0.83 -10.84 14.87
C GLU A 300 2.07 -9.99 15.19
N LYS A 301 3.22 -10.33 14.60
CA LYS A 301 4.44 -9.53 14.69
C LYS A 301 4.27 -8.14 14.09
N MET A 302 3.78 -8.03 12.85
CA MET A 302 3.58 -6.74 12.18
C MET A 302 2.61 -5.86 12.95
N SER A 303 1.51 -6.43 13.44
CA SER A 303 0.50 -5.74 14.24
C SER A 303 1.05 -5.24 15.57
N THR A 304 1.96 -5.99 16.19
CA THR A 304 2.58 -5.58 17.46
C THR A 304 3.63 -4.49 17.25
N GLU A 305 4.43 -4.60 16.19
CA GLU A 305 5.51 -3.67 15.87
C GLU A 305 4.99 -2.32 15.35
N TYR A 306 3.99 -2.36 14.45
CA TYR A 306 3.51 -1.19 13.72
C TYR A 306 2.06 -0.80 14.05
N GLY A 307 1.31 -1.61 14.80
CA GLY A 307 -0.09 -1.35 15.12
C GLY A 307 -0.32 -0.56 16.41
N LYS A 308 0.73 0.01 17.01
CA LYS A 308 0.59 0.95 18.14
C LYS A 308 0.13 2.29 17.60
N GLU A 309 -0.88 2.87 18.24
CA GLU A 309 -1.18 4.30 18.05
C GLU A 309 0.06 5.09 18.46
N GLU A 310 0.40 6.16 17.74
CA GLU A 310 1.30 7.15 18.33
C GLU A 310 0.63 7.58 19.64
N GLU A 311 1.29 7.33 20.78
CA GLU A 311 0.96 8.06 21.99
C GLU A 311 0.88 9.52 21.56
N LYS A 312 -0.25 10.18 21.82
CA LYS A 312 -0.32 11.62 21.71
C LYS A 312 0.90 12.12 22.46
N SER A 313 1.93 12.56 21.72
CA SER A 313 2.89 13.47 22.28
C SER A 313 2.04 14.70 22.62
N GLY A 314 1.60 14.72 23.88
CA GLY A 314 1.08 15.91 24.50
C GLY A 314 2.10 16.98 24.22
N ASP A 315 1.64 18.00 23.51
CA ASP A 315 2.43 19.09 22.96
C ASP A 315 3.52 18.65 21.96
N VAL A 316 3.44 19.18 20.75
CA VAL A 316 4.62 19.34 19.91
C VAL A 316 5.65 20.03 20.79
N VAL A 317 6.69 19.29 21.23
CA VAL A 317 7.84 19.89 21.89
C VAL A 317 8.51 20.72 20.81
N ILE A 318 8.07 21.97 20.70
CA ILE A 318 8.73 22.97 19.90
C ILE A 318 10.13 23.07 20.50
N GLU A 319 11.12 22.53 19.79
CA GLU A 319 12.51 22.52 20.22
C GLU A 319 12.89 23.94 20.67
N GLY A 320 13.58 24.08 21.80
CA GLY A 320 13.79 25.40 22.43
C GLY A 320 14.44 26.43 21.51
N TRP A 321 15.22 25.99 20.53
CA TRP A 321 15.79 26.87 19.51
C TRP A 321 14.74 27.44 18.55
N PHE A 322 13.64 26.73 18.27
CA PHE A 322 12.56 27.19 17.39
C PHE A 322 11.71 28.27 18.07
N LYS A 323 11.43 28.14 19.38
CA LYS A 323 10.83 29.22 20.16
C LYS A 323 11.71 30.47 20.16
N LYS A 324 13.00 30.28 20.41
CA LYS A 324 14.01 31.35 20.39
C LYS A 324 14.11 32.04 19.03
N ALA A 325 14.08 31.26 17.93
CA ALA A 325 14.13 31.80 16.58
C ALA A 325 12.88 32.63 16.24
N VAL A 326 11.68 32.20 16.65
CA VAL A 326 10.45 32.97 16.44
C VAL A 326 10.46 34.27 17.26
N GLU A 327 10.93 34.23 18.50
CA GLU A 327 11.11 35.42 19.36
C GLU A 327 12.15 36.41 18.79
N GLU A 328 13.21 35.90 18.15
CA GLU A 328 14.23 36.69 17.46
C GLU A 328 13.77 37.18 16.05
N GLY A 329 12.49 36.97 15.70
CA GLY A 329 11.89 37.49 14.47
C GLY A 329 12.19 36.67 13.23
N PHE A 330 12.58 35.40 13.37
CA PHE A 330 12.84 34.49 12.25
C PHE A 330 11.56 34.19 11.47
N LYS A 331 11.29 34.97 10.42
CA LYS A 331 10.32 34.60 9.40
C LYS A 331 10.96 33.53 8.53
N LYS A 332 10.35 32.35 8.48
CA LYS A 332 10.67 31.32 7.48
C LYS A 332 10.50 31.95 6.10
N HIS A 333 11.58 32.47 5.51
CA HIS A 333 11.57 32.73 4.09
C HIS A 333 11.38 31.35 3.43
N PRO A 334 10.24 31.09 2.76
CA PRO A 334 10.13 29.86 2.00
C PRO A 334 11.33 29.82 1.06
N LEU A 335 12.03 28.70 1.01
CA LEU A 335 13.07 28.45 0.03
C LEU A 335 12.50 28.89 -1.32
N ARG A 336 12.96 30.04 -1.84
CA ARG A 336 12.61 30.48 -3.18
C ARG A 336 13.10 29.37 -4.09
N TYR A 337 12.19 28.63 -4.70
CA TYR A 337 12.55 27.77 -5.83
C TYR A 337 13.27 28.67 -6.84
N PRO A 338 14.43 28.26 -7.40
CA PRO A 338 15.14 29.10 -8.36
C PRO A 338 14.23 29.35 -9.56
N GLN A 339 13.83 30.61 -9.74
CA GLN A 339 13.09 31.04 -10.93
C GLN A 339 14.04 31.05 -12.12
N ARG A 340 13.54 30.59 -13.26
CA ARG A 340 14.28 30.54 -14.52
C ARG A 340 14.42 31.97 -15.05
N MET A 341 15.63 32.53 -14.98
CA MET A 341 15.92 33.81 -15.64
C MET A 341 16.05 33.61 -17.15
N THR A 342 15.64 34.62 -17.92
CA THR A 342 15.99 34.70 -19.35
C THR A 342 17.48 35.05 -19.49
N GLU A 343 18.08 34.86 -20.68
CA GLU A 343 19.50 35.17 -20.93
C GLU A 343 19.87 36.64 -20.65
N GLY A 344 18.88 37.54 -20.53
CA GLY A 344 19.03 38.96 -20.15
C GLY A 344 18.83 39.29 -18.66
N GLY A 345 18.51 38.32 -17.80
CA GLY A 345 18.42 38.53 -16.35
C GLY A 345 17.13 39.18 -15.83
N GLU A 346 16.07 39.27 -16.61
CA GLU A 346 14.76 39.73 -16.13
C GLU A 346 13.85 38.57 -15.70
N GLU A 347 13.12 38.76 -14.59
CA GLU A 347 12.14 37.82 -14.04
C GLU A 347 10.91 37.73 -14.96
N ASN A 348 10.55 36.53 -15.42
CA ASN A 348 9.26 36.30 -16.08
C ASN A 348 8.16 36.32 -14.99
N ASN A 349 7.30 37.34 -15.04
CA ASN A 349 6.08 37.39 -14.22
C ASN A 349 5.07 36.31 -14.60
#